data_AF-A0A966MM80-F1
#
_entry.id   AF-A0A966MM80-F1
#
_cell.length_a   1.000
_cell.length_b   1.000
_cell.length_c   1.000
_cell.angle_alpha   90.00
_cell.angle_beta   90.00
_cell.angle_gamma   90.00
#
_symmetry.space_group_name_H-M   'P 1'
#
loop_
_entity.id
_entity.type
_entity.pdbx_description
1 polymer ?
#
loop_
_entity_poly.entity_id
_entity_poly.type
_entity_poly.pdbx_seq_one_letter_code
_entity_poly.pdbx_strand_id
1 'polypeptide(L)' 'AEMSEREMKDYVATGEPLHVAGGFTLDGLSAPFITRIDGESSNVIGLSLPLLRKAINSLGYSWFDFVNRTSI' A
#
# COMPACT_ATOMS: atom_id res chain seq x y z
N ALA A 1 -14.94 10.16 10.52
CA ALA A 1 -16.14 10.74 9.90
C ALA A 1 -16.49 9.86 8.71
N GLU A 2 -17.77 9.71 8.39
CA GLU A 2 -18.19 8.99 7.18
C GLU A 2 -17.94 9.85 5.94
N MET A 3 -17.57 9.22 4.83
CA MET A 3 -17.39 9.90 3.54
C MET A 3 -18.75 10.39 3.03
N SER A 4 -18.85 11.66 2.67
CA SER A 4 -20.06 12.23 2.08
C SER A 4 -20.21 11.86 0.60
N GLU A 5 -21.44 11.91 0.07
CA GLU A 5 -21.66 11.72 -1.36
C GLU A 5 -20.89 12.72 -2.24
N ARG A 6 -20.68 13.95 -1.72
CA ARG A 6 -19.93 14.98 -2.43
C ARG A 6 -18.47 14.57 -2.56
N GLU A 7 -17.84 14.18 -1.45
CA GLU A 7 -16.46 13.68 -1.47
C GLU A 7 -16.31 12.46 -2.36
N MET A 8 -17.30 11.55 -2.36
CA MET A 8 -17.29 10.38 -3.25
C MET A 8 -17.32 10.78 -4.72
N LYS A 9 -18.22 11.70 -5.12
CA LYS A 9 -18.29 12.20 -6.50
C LYS A 9 -17.02 12.93 -6.91
N ASP A 10 -16.48 13.77 -6.01
CA ASP A 10 -15.24 14.51 -6.24
C ASP A 10 -14.06 13.54 -6.42
N TYR A 11 -13.95 12.48 -5.60
CA TYR A 11 -12.91 11.47 -5.74
C TYR A 11 -13.04 10.66 -7.03
N VAL A 12 -14.25 10.22 -7.39
CA VAL A 12 -14.49 9.50 -8.66
C VAL A 12 -14.11 10.36 -9.87
N ALA A 13 -14.38 11.67 -9.83
CA ALA A 13 -14.03 12.60 -10.90
C ALA A 13 -12.50 12.73 -11.12
N THR A 14 -11.66 12.36 -10.15
CA THR A 14 -10.20 12.35 -10.31
C THR A 14 -9.70 11.26 -11.25
N GLY A 15 -10.49 10.20 -11.45
CA GLY A 15 -10.09 9.02 -12.22
C GLY A 15 -9.15 8.06 -11.49
N GLU A 16 -8.53 8.43 -10.38
CA GLU A 16 -7.66 7.55 -9.57
C GLU A 16 -8.32 6.20 -9.23
N PRO A 17 -9.61 6.14 -8.80
CA PRO A 17 -10.26 4.87 -8.43
C PRO A 17 -10.32 3.85 -9.57
N LEU A 18 -10.25 4.29 -10.83
CA LEU A 18 -10.36 3.43 -12.00
C LEU A 18 -9.06 2.66 -12.29
N HIS A 19 -7.96 3.05 -11.65
CA HIS A 19 -6.63 2.50 -11.92
C HIS A 19 -6.11 1.60 -10.80
N VAL A 20 -6.89 1.39 -9.74
CA VAL A 20 -6.43 0.72 -8.52
C VAL A 20 -7.46 -0.30 -8.03
N ALA A 21 -6.99 -1.40 -7.44
CA ALA A 21 -7.87 -2.44 -6.94
C ALA A 21 -8.71 -1.91 -5.77
N GLY A 22 -10.03 -2.14 -5.81
CA GLY A 22 -10.95 -1.67 -4.77
C GLY A 22 -11.19 -0.16 -4.75
N GLY A 23 -10.63 0.60 -5.70
CA GLY A 23 -10.88 2.03 -5.85
C GLY A 23 -10.23 2.92 -4.79
N PHE A 24 -9.16 2.46 -4.12
CA PHE A 24 -8.39 3.26 -3.18
C PHE A 24 -6.90 2.88 -3.18
N THR A 25 -6.06 3.79 -2.68
CA THR A 25 -4.64 3.61 -2.37
C THR A 25 -4.30 4.15 -0.98
N LEU A 26 -3.22 3.64 -0.37
CA LEU A 26 -2.76 4.10 0.95
C LEU A 26 -2.05 5.45 0.90
N ASP A 27 -1.55 5.85 -0.26
CA ASP A 27 -0.65 6.98 -0.47
C ASP A 27 -1.16 7.98 -1.53
N GLY A 28 -2.36 7.76 -2.07
CA GLY A 28 -3.04 8.67 -3.02
C GLY A 28 -4.17 9.48 -2.41
N LEU A 29 -5.10 9.95 -3.25
CA LEU A 29 -6.16 10.88 -2.86
C LEU A 29 -7.21 10.25 -1.93
N SER A 30 -7.30 8.91 -1.89
CA SER A 30 -8.16 8.22 -0.93
C SER A 30 -7.60 8.16 0.49
N ALA A 31 -6.30 8.41 0.69
CA ALA A 31 -5.64 8.21 1.98
C ALA A 31 -6.33 8.91 3.18
N PRO A 32 -6.87 10.15 3.05
CA PRO A 32 -7.58 10.81 4.15
C PRO A 32 -8.85 10.08 4.63
N PHE A 33 -9.44 9.21 3.80
CA PHE A 33 -10.65 8.46 4.14
C PHE A 33 -10.34 7.14 4.86
N ILE A 34 -9.06 6.74 4.95
CA ILE A 34 -8.63 5.50 5.60
C ILE A 34 -8.47 5.74 7.09
N THR A 35 -9.39 5.19 7.88
CA THR A 35 -9.39 5.40 9.34
C THR A 35 -8.57 4.37 10.10
N ARG A 36 -8.41 3.17 9.54
CA ARG A 36 -7.65 2.07 10.17
C ARG A 36 -7.17 1.07 9.13
N ILE A 37 -5.98 0.52 9.36
CA ILE A 37 -5.48 -0.70 8.71
C ILE A 37 -5.29 -1.73 9.82
N ASP A 38 -5.79 -2.94 9.61
CA ASP A 38 -5.54 -4.08 10.50
C ASP A 38 -4.68 -5.10 9.75
N GLY A 39 -3.46 -5.33 10.22
CA GLY A 39 -2.43 -6.11 9.52
C GLY A 39 -1.30 -5.26 8.94
N GLU A 40 -0.74 -5.69 7.80
CA GLU A 40 0.50 -5.13 7.23
C GLU A 40 0.20 -4.19 6.04
N SER A 41 0.55 -2.91 6.17
CA SER A 41 0.30 -1.88 5.14
C SER A 41 0.96 -2.20 3.79
N SER A 42 2.19 -2.75 3.81
CA SER A 42 2.87 -3.16 2.57
C SER A 42 2.07 -4.20 1.76
N ASN A 43 1.30 -5.05 2.44
CA ASN A 43 0.44 -6.02 1.78
C ASN A 43 -0.74 -5.36 1.07
N VAL A 44 -1.27 -4.26 1.61
CA VAL A 44 -2.32 -3.44 0.96
C VAL A 44 -1.78 -2.75 -0.30
N ILE A 45 -0.51 -2.31 -0.27
CA ILE A 45 0.16 -1.76 -1.46
C ILE A 45 0.38 -2.85 -2.52
N GLY A 46 0.54 -4.11 -2.12
CA GLY A 46 0.55 -5.26 -3.02
C GLY A 46 1.54 -6.37 -2.65
N LEU A 47 2.38 -6.19 -1.64
CA LEU A 47 3.34 -7.21 -1.21
C LEU A 47 3.71 -7.07 0.27
N SER A 48 3.44 -8.12 1.05
CA SER A 48 3.94 -8.19 2.43
C SER A 48 5.48 -8.26 2.47
N LEU A 49 6.11 -7.13 2.83
CA LEU A 49 7.55 -7.08 3.05
C LEU A 49 8.00 -7.88 4.29
N PRO A 50 7.27 -7.89 5.42
CA PRO A 50 7.63 -8.73 6.56
C PRO A 50 7.58 -10.22 6.23
N LEU A 51 6.57 -10.69 5.48
CA LEU A 51 6.48 -12.07 5.03
C LEU A 51 7.61 -12.40 4.05
N LEU A 52 7.84 -11.54 3.06
CA LEU A 52 8.91 -11.73 2.09
C LEU A 52 10.27 -11.83 2.78
N ARG A 53 10.56 -10.93 3.74
CA ARG A 53 11.80 -10.99 4.54
C ARG A 53 11.92 -12.31 5.30
N LYS A 54 10.85 -12.80 5.92
CA LYS A 54 10.85 -14.10 6.62
C LYS A 54 11.13 -15.24 5.64
N ALA A 55 10.53 -15.23 4.46
CA ALA A 55 10.75 -16.24 3.43
C ALA A 55 12.21 -16.24 2.94
N ILE A 56 12.78 -15.07 2.63
CA ILE A 56 14.19 -14.92 2.24
C ILE A 56 15.12 -15.50 3.31
N ASN A 57 14.89 -15.14 4.58
CA ASN A 57 15.66 -15.65 5.70
C ASN A 57 15.54 -17.18 5.84
N SER A 58 14.35 -17.75 5.61
CA SER A 58 14.13 -19.21 5.68
C SER A 58 14.86 -19.99 4.59
N LEU A 59 15.18 -19.33 3.46
CA LEU A 59 15.99 -19.88 2.38
C LEU A 59 17.50 -19.74 2.62
N GLY A 60 17.91 -19.13 3.74
CA GLY A 60 19.32 -18.97 4.12
C GLY A 60 19.99 -17.69 3.61
N TYR A 61 19.22 -16.75 3.05
CA TYR A 61 19.73 -15.46 2.59
C TYR A 61 19.42 -14.33 3.59
N SER A 62 20.19 -13.25 3.56
CA SER A 62 19.90 -12.02 4.31
C SER A 62 19.03 -11.09 3.48
N TRP A 63 18.12 -10.35 4.12
CA TRP A 63 17.34 -9.30 3.45
C TRP A 63 18.21 -8.33 2.64
N PHE A 64 19.34 -7.92 3.21
CA PHE A 64 20.24 -6.94 2.58
C PHE A 64 21.06 -7.49 1.42
N ASP A 65 20.97 -8.79 1.12
CA ASP A 65 21.53 -9.36 -0.12
C ASP A 65 20.72 -8.92 -1.34
N PHE A 66 19.46 -8.49 -1.14
CA PHE A 66 18.52 -8.11 -2.21
C PHE A 66 18.24 -6.61 -2.28
N VAL A 67 18.76 -5.83 -1.32
CA VAL A 67 18.59 -4.38 -1.33
C VAL A 67 19.81 -3.77 -2.03
N ASN A 68 19.59 -3.07 -3.15
CA ASN A 68 20.67 -2.39 -3.85
C ASN A 68 21.35 -1.38 -2.92
N ARG A 69 22.63 -1.62 -2.62
CA ARG A 69 23.48 -0.64 -1.93
C ARG A 69 24.01 0.32 -2.97
N THR A 70 23.24 1.35 -3.30
CA THR A 70 23.83 2.50 -3.98
C THR A 70 24.76 3.18 -2.97
N SER A 71 26.06 3.19 -3.25
CA SER A 71 27.03 3.92 -2.44
C SER A 71 26.62 5.38 -2.32
N ILE A 72 26.48 5.86 -1.08
CA ILE A 72 26.29 7.29 -0.76
C ILE A 72 27.64 7.99 -0.95
#